data_AF-A0A844YWY9-F1
#
_entry.id   AF-A0A844YWY9-F1
#
_cell.length_a   1.000
_cell.length_b   1.000
_cell.length_c   1.000
_cell.angle_alpha   90.00
_cell.angle_beta   90.00
_cell.angle_gamma   90.00
#
_symmetry.space_group_name_H-M   'P 1'
#
loop_
_entity.id
_entity.type
_entity.pdbx_description
1 polymer ?
#
loop_
_entity_poly.entity_id
_entity_poly.type
_entity_poly.pdbx_seq_one_letter_code
_entity_poly.pdbx_strand_id
1 'polypeptide(L)' 'MEWQPIETAPKDGAPIIVGCLVKPMYDEEPAFWAYWNPNQGGEIWQRGYYCGDEPTHWMPLPPPPNLATPSHAR' A
#
# COMPACT_ATOMS: atom_id res chain seq x y z
N MET A 1 -7.90 10.69 6.78
CA MET A 1 -6.71 9.86 7.10
C MET A 1 -5.54 10.56 6.42
N GLU A 2 -4.41 10.64 7.11
CA GLU A 2 -3.23 11.37 6.63
C GLU A 2 -2.10 10.39 6.33
N TRP A 3 -1.33 10.68 5.28
CA TRP A 3 -0.10 9.95 4.99
C TRP A 3 0.94 10.15 6.09
N GLN A 4 1.71 9.10 6.40
CA GLN A 4 2.76 9.08 7.42
C GLN A 4 4.09 8.63 6.82
N PRO A 5 5.25 9.01 7.39
CA PRO A 5 6.55 8.51 6.95
C PRO A 5 6.64 6.98 7.03
N ILE A 6 7.21 6.33 6.01
CA ILE A 6 7.26 4.86 5.90
C ILE A 6 7.94 4.17 7.10
N GLU A 7 8.88 4.84 7.76
CA GLU A 7 9.63 4.31 8.90
C GLU A 7 8.73 4.07 10.13
N THR A 8 7.55 4.69 10.14
CA THR A 8 6.54 4.55 11.20
C THR A 8 5.51 3.46 10.92
N ALA A 9 5.58 2.82 9.75
CA ALA A 9 4.61 1.82 9.33
C ALA A 9 4.68 0.54 10.20
N PRO A 10 3.53 -0.11 10.44
CA PRO A 10 3.48 -1.33 11.24
C PRO A 10 4.20 -2.48 10.52
N LYS A 11 5.26 -3.00 11.14
CA LYS A 11 6.05 -4.14 10.62
C LYS A 11 5.48 -5.50 11.05
N ASP A 12 4.16 -5.60 11.17
CA ASP A 12 3.43 -6.80 11.63
C ASP A 12 2.92 -7.68 10.47
N GLY A 13 3.15 -7.26 9.22
CA GLY A 13 2.69 -7.94 8.03
C GLY A 13 1.26 -7.57 7.62
N ALA A 14 0.60 -6.65 8.32
CA ALA A 14 -0.70 -6.14 7.89
C ALA A 14 -0.56 -5.35 6.57
N PRO A 15 -1.54 -5.46 5.66
CA PRO A 15 -1.53 -4.69 4.43
C PRO A 15 -1.81 -3.21 4.71
N ILE A 16 -0.99 -2.35 4.10
CA ILE A 16 -1.11 -0.89 4.14
C ILE A 16 -1.10 -0.33 2.72
N ILE A 17 -1.51 0.92 2.55
CA ILE A 17 -1.24 1.67 1.31
C ILE A 17 0.12 2.33 1.46
N VAL A 18 0.96 2.21 0.45
CA VAL A 18 2.25 2.90 0.36
C VAL A 18 2.26 3.84 -0.85
N GLY A 19 3.04 4.91 -0.74
CA GLY A 19 3.30 5.87 -1.82
C GLY A 19 4.78 5.93 -2.16
N CYS A 20 5.10 6.01 -3.45
CA CYS A 20 6.46 6.16 -3.96
C CYS A 20 6.63 7.53 -4.63
N LEU A 21 7.75 8.21 -4.36
CA LEU A 21 8.05 9.52 -4.97
C LEU A 21 8.75 9.39 -6.32
N VAL A 22 9.31 8.23 -6.63
CA VAL A 22 10.03 7.99 -7.88
C VAL A 22 9.03 7.57 -8.95
N LYS A 23 9.14 8.14 -10.14
CA LYS A 23 8.32 7.75 -11.28
C LYS A 23 8.73 6.30 -11.65
N PRO A 24 7.86 5.32 -11.46
CA PRO A 24 8.21 3.93 -11.74
C PRO A 24 8.63 3.81 -13.21
N MET A 25 9.62 2.94 -13.45
CA MET A 25 10.20 2.67 -14.77
C MET A 25 9.13 2.26 -15.82
N TYR A 26 7.91 1.90 -15.39
CA TYR A 26 6.81 1.38 -16.20
C TYR A 26 5.45 2.08 -16.04
N ASP A 27 5.40 3.39 -15.74
CA ASP A 27 4.12 4.13 -15.57
C ASP A 27 3.18 3.48 -14.52
N GLU A 28 3.74 2.82 -13.50
CA GLU A 28 2.95 2.32 -12.38
C GLU A 28 2.31 3.46 -11.56
N GLU A 29 1.20 3.11 -10.92
CA GLU A 29 0.46 3.98 -10.00
C GLU A 29 1.38 4.55 -8.90
N PRO A 30 1.29 5.85 -8.54
CA PRO A 30 2.13 6.46 -7.52
C PRO A 30 1.85 5.94 -6.09
N ALA A 31 0.78 5.16 -5.91
CA ALA A 31 0.42 4.51 -4.67
C ALA A 31 -0.15 3.10 -4.93
N PHE A 32 0.16 2.15 -4.05
CA PHE A 32 -0.30 0.77 -4.13
C PHE A 32 -0.35 0.14 -2.73
N TRP A 33 -0.99 -1.02 -2.60
CA TRP A 33 -0.97 -1.75 -1.33
C TRP A 33 0.33 -2.56 -1.19
N ALA A 34 0.84 -2.67 0.03
CA ALA A 34 2.01 -3.48 0.35
C ALA A 34 1.91 -4.05 1.77
N TYR A 35 2.75 -5.04 2.09
CA TYR A 35 2.91 -5.58 3.43
C TYR A 35 4.39 -5.74 3.78
N TRP A 36 4.69 -5.77 5.07
CA TRP A 36 6.03 -5.99 5.59
C TRP A 36 6.44 -7.46 5.42
N ASN A 37 7.57 -7.73 4.75
CA ASN A 37 8.10 -9.08 4.60
C ASN A 37 9.59 -9.15 5.02
N PRO A 38 9.91 -9.78 6.16
CA PRO A 38 11.30 -9.90 6.63
C PRO A 38 12.07 -11.08 5.98
N ASN A 39 11.43 -11.92 5.17
CA ASN A 39 11.98 -13.22 4.75
C ASN A 39 12.47 -13.27 3.28
N GLN A 40 12.32 -12.21 2.50
CA GLN A 40 12.77 -12.16 1.10
C GLN A 40 13.86 -11.11 0.86
N GLY A 41 15.11 -11.47 1.15
CA GLY A 41 16.28 -10.67 0.75
C GLY A 41 16.49 -9.36 1.52
N GLY A 42 15.67 -9.08 2.54
CA GLY A 42 15.82 -7.91 3.40
C GLY A 42 14.51 -7.48 4.06
N GLU A 43 14.59 -6.41 4.85
CA GLU A 43 13.49 -5.66 5.45
C GLU A 43 12.73 -4.86 4.37
N ILE A 44 11.84 -5.50 3.59
CA ILE A 44 11.18 -4.87 2.42
C ILE A 44 9.66 -4.73 2.56
N TRP A 45 9.12 -3.70 1.89
CA TRP A 45 7.68 -3.55 1.62
C TRP A 45 7.34 -4.19 0.27
N GLN A 46 6.51 -5.24 0.29
CA GLN A 46 6.25 -6.07 -0.88
C GLN A 46 4.82 -5.90 -1.42
N ARG A 47 4.69 -5.75 -2.75
CA ARG A 47 3.43 -5.79 -3.50
C ARG A 47 3.46 -6.95 -4.50
N GLY A 48 3.12 -8.17 -4.10
CA GLY A 48 3.05 -9.33 -5.02
C GLY A 48 4.38 -9.73 -5.68
N TYR A 49 4.90 -8.92 -6.61
CA TYR A 49 6.24 -8.96 -7.19
C TYR A 49 6.94 -7.62 -6.88
N TYR A 50 8.13 -7.70 -6.28
CA TYR A 50 9.11 -6.64 -5.98
C TYR A 50 8.68 -5.18 -6.28
N CYS A 51 8.53 -4.35 -5.24
CA CYS A 51 8.47 -2.90 -5.46
C CYS A 51 9.90 -2.43 -5.74
N GLY A 52 10.19 -2.04 -6.99
CA GLY A 52 11.53 -1.60 -7.41
C GLY A 52 11.99 -0.30 -6.75
N ASP A 53 11.05 0.49 -6.20
CA ASP A 53 11.32 1.75 -5.51
C ASP A 53 10.98 1.66 -4.03
N GLU A 54 11.81 2.26 -3.16
CA GLU A 54 11.54 2.30 -1.72
C GLU A 54 10.35 3.22 -1.44
N PRO A 55 9.23 2.71 -0.86
CA PRO A 55 8.11 3.55 -0.49
C PRO A 55 8.55 4.57 0.54
N THR A 56 7.96 5.76 0.48
CA THR A 56 8.34 6.90 1.33
C THR A 56 7.27 7.26 2.35
N HIS A 57 6.01 6.95 2.02
CA HIS A 57 4.86 7.27 2.86
C HIS A 57 3.89 6.09 2.92
N TRP A 58 3.11 6.02 3.99
CA TRP A 58 2.05 5.02 4.15
C TRP A 58 0.76 5.57 4.76
N MET A 59 -0.33 4.83 4.61
CA MET A 59 -1.55 4.96 5.40
C MET A 59 -2.22 3.58 5.54
N PRO A 60 -3.04 3.35 6.59
CA PRO A 60 -3.82 2.10 6.69
C PRO A 60 -4.78 1.95 5.52
N LEU A 61 -5.19 0.71 5.22
CA LEU A 61 -6.29 0.50 4.28
C LEU A 61 -7.55 1.21 4.80
N PRO A 62 -8.25 1.98 3.96
CA PRO A 62 -9.54 2.53 4.35
C PRO A 62 -10.53 1.39 4.61
N PRO A 63 -11.55 1.61 5.46
CA PRO A 63 -12.64 0.66 5.57
C PRO A 63 -13.24 0.40 4.17
N PRO A 64 -13.75 -0.81 3.91
CA PRO A 64 -14.44 -1.08 2.65
C PRO A 64 -15.54 -0.02 2.47
N PRO A 65 -15.76 0.47 1.23
CA PRO A 65 -16.87 1.36 0.98
C PRO A 65 -18.13 0.69 1.49
N ASN A 66 -18.97 1.43 2.22
CA ASN A 66 -20.25 0.92 2.68
C ASN A 66 -20.92 0.22 1.49
N LEU A 67 -21.25 -1.06 1.65
CA LEU A 67 -22.08 -1.81 0.72
C LEU A 67 -23.47 -1.17 0.77
N ALA A 68 -23.63 0.01 0.18
CA ALA A 68 -24.92 0.49 -0.23
C ALA A 68 -25.39 -0.56 -1.24
N THR A 69 -26.27 -1.44 -0.77
CA THR A 69 -26.99 -2.36 -1.63
C THR A 69 -27.50 -1.52 -2.79
N PRO A 70 -27.15 -1.81 -4.06
CA PRO A 70 -27.76 -1.08 -5.14
C PRO A 70 -29.24 -1.42 -5.08
N SER A 71 -30.04 -0.45 -4.62
CA SER A 71 -31.49 -0.49 -4.75
C SER A 71 -31.80 -0.31 -6.23
N HIS A 72 -31.62 -1.38 -7.02
CA HIS A 72 -32.33 -1.52 -8.28
C HIS A 72 -33.79 -1.80 -7.94
N ALA A 73 -34.51 -0.73 -7.56
CA ALA A 73 -35.95 -0.70 -7.50
C ALA A 73 -36.45 0.01 -8.77
N ARG A 74 -37.02 -0.82 -9.64
CA ARG A 74 -37.78 -0.54 -10.88
C ARG A 74 -37.04 -0.04 -12.10
#